data_AF-B0DSF3-F1
#
_entry.id   AF-B0DSF3-F1
#
_cell.length_a   1.000
_cell.length_b   1.000
_cell.length_c   1.000
_cell.angle_alpha   90.00
_cell.angle_beta   90.00
_cell.angle_gamma   90.00
#
_symmetry.space_group_name_H-M   'P 1'
#
loop_
_entity.id
_entity.type
_entity.pdbx_description
1 polymer ?
#
loop_
_entity_poly.entity_id
_entity_poly.type
_entity_poly.pdbx_seq_one_letter_code
_entity_poly.pdbx_strand_id
1 'polypeptide(L)' 'FLKPVDVANVPGYADLVKHPMDFGTMTDKVNRAKYRSLEDFASDLRLVTTNAKIFNPPGTIYHTEAERIE' A
#
# COMPACT_ATOMS: atom_id res chain seq x y z
N PHE A 1 -3.93 5.79 1.83
CA PHE A 1 -4.27 4.40 1.45
C PHE A 1 -5.16 4.29 0.21
N LEU A 2 -6.09 5.21 -0.08
CA LEU A 2 -7.04 5.06 -1.20
C LEU A 2 -6.50 5.40 -2.60
N LYS A 3 -5.44 6.19 -2.69
CA LYS A 3 -4.84 6.61 -3.96
C LYS A 3 -3.35 6.30 -3.95
N PRO A 4 -2.73 6.09 -5.13
CA PRO A 4 -1.28 5.94 -5.24
C PRO A 4 -0.56 7.14 -4.63
N VAL A 5 0.61 6.90 -4.03
CA VAL A 5 1.49 7.99 -3.59
C VAL A 5 2.12 8.63 -4.82
N ASP A 6 2.04 9.95 -4.91
CA ASP A 6 2.74 10.73 -5.93
C ASP A 6 4.22 10.83 -5.59
N VAL A 7 5.01 9.91 -6.15
CA VAL A 7 6.44 9.76 -5.84
C VAL A 7 7.28 10.97 -6.21
N ALA A 8 6.83 11.82 -7.14
CA ALA A 8 7.52 13.05 -7.50
C ALA A 8 7.40 14.11 -6.38
N ASN A 9 6.31 14.06 -5.62
CA ASN A 9 5.99 15.01 -4.57
C ASN A 9 6.25 14.48 -3.15
N VAL A 10 6.70 13.23 -3.01
CA VAL A 10 7.05 12.62 -1.72
C VAL A 10 8.52 12.19 -1.72
N PRO A 11 9.44 13.08 -1.27
CA PRO A 11 10.87 12.79 -1.24
C PRO A 11 11.21 11.50 -0.49
N GLY A 12 12.13 10.71 -1.05
CA GLY A 12 12.61 9.46 -0.45
C GLY A 12 11.63 8.28 -0.54
N TYR A 13 10.39 8.47 -1.02
CA TYR A 13 9.42 7.36 -1.09
C TYR A 13 9.88 6.26 -2.05
N ALA A 14 10.33 6.62 -3.25
CA ALA A 14 10.82 5.66 -4.25
C ALA A 14 12.12 4.95 -3.83
N ASP A 15 12.89 5.54 -2.91
CA ASP A 15 14.12 4.94 -2.39
C ASP A 15 13.82 3.80 -1.41
N LEU A 16 12.74 3.92 -0.65
CA LEU A 16 12.34 2.95 0.38
C LEU A 16 11.27 1.96 -0.10
N VAL A 17 10.28 2.42 -0.86
CA VAL A 17 9.13 1.62 -1.30
C VAL A 17 9.32 1.20 -2.76
N LYS A 18 9.61 -0.09 -2.98
CA LYS A 18 9.90 -0.64 -4.31
C LYS A 18 8.68 -1.16 -5.06
N HIS A 19 7.62 -1.52 -4.34
CA HIS A 19 6.37 -1.99 -4.92
C HIS A 19 5.20 -1.21 -4.33
N PRO A 20 4.95 0.04 -4.80
CA PRO A 20 3.83 0.83 -4.33
C PRO A 20 2.49 0.11 -4.53
N MET A 21 1.59 0.23 -3.56
CA MET A 21 0.24 -0.30 -3.62
C MET A 21 -0.71 0.57 -2.81
N ASP A 22 -1.96 0.64 -3.24
CA ASP A 22 -3.04 1.40 -2.62
C ASP A 22 -4.41 0.74 -2.90
N PHE A 23 -5.41 1.05 -2.09
CA PHE A 23 -6.75 0.44 -2.21
C PHE A 23 -7.50 0.83 -3.49
N GLY A 24 -7.20 1.98 -4.09
CA GLY A 24 -7.76 2.36 -5.39
C GLY A 24 -7.25 1.44 -6.49
N THR A 25 -5.93 1.24 -6.55
CA THR A 25 -5.29 0.27 -7.46
C THR A 25 -5.81 -1.15 -7.22
N MET A 26 -5.96 -1.59 -5.96
CA MET A 26 -6.54 -2.90 -5.66
C MET A 26 -8.00 -3.02 -6.13
N THR A 27 -8.80 -1.97 -5.95
CA THR A 27 -10.19 -1.91 -6.45
C THR A 27 -10.24 -2.07 -7.95
N ASP A 28 -9.37 -1.37 -8.69
CA ASP A 28 -9.24 -1.52 -10.14
C ASP A 28 -8.80 -2.93 -10.55
N LYS A 29 -7.89 -3.55 -9.79
CA LYS A 29 -7.45 -4.94 -10.02
C LYS A 29 -8.60 -5.93 -9.81
N VAL A 30 -9.44 -5.75 -8.80
CA VAL A 30 -10.66 -6.56 -8.60
C VAL A 30 -11.61 -6.40 -9.78
N ASN A 31 -11.97 -5.16 -10.14
CA ASN A 31 -12.92 -4.86 -11.21
C ASN A 31 -12.47 -5.39 -12.58
N ARG A 32 -11.15 -5.48 -12.79
CA ARG A 32 -10.54 -6.00 -14.03
C ARG A 32 -10.17 -7.48 -13.95
N ALA A 33 -10.62 -8.21 -12.93
CA ALA A 33 -10.33 -9.62 -12.68
C ALA A 33 -8.83 -9.96 -12.74
N LYS A 34 -7.99 -9.11 -12.14
CA LYS A 34 -6.52 -9.26 -12.15
C LYS A 34 -5.97 -10.15 -11.04
N TYR A 35 -6.72 -10.37 -9.98
CA TYR A 35 -6.38 -11.35 -8.96
C TYR A 35 -6.85 -12.73 -9.39
N ARG A 36 -5.93 -13.69 -9.49
CA ARG A 36 -6.23 -15.09 -9.85
C ARG A 36 -6.52 -15.94 -8.61
N SER A 37 -6.14 -15.45 -7.44
CA SER A 37 -6.34 -16.10 -6.16
C SER A 37 -6.59 -15.08 -5.04
N LEU A 38 -7.12 -15.55 -3.92
CA LEU A 38 -7.18 -14.75 -2.70
C LEU A 38 -5.79 -14.39 -2.16
N GLU A 39 -4.79 -15.24 -2.42
CA GLU A 39 -3.40 -14.97 -2.03
C GLU A 39 -2.82 -13.78 -2.79
N ASP A 40 -3.16 -13.62 -4.07
CA ASP A 40 -2.73 -12.47 -4.87
C ASP A 40 -3.32 -11.17 -4.31
N PHE A 41 -4.60 -11.20 -3.92
CA PHE A 41 -5.28 -10.06 -3.30
C PHE A 41 -4.67 -9.74 -1.94
N ALA A 42 -4.46 -10.76 -1.11
CA ALA A 42 -3.94 -10.60 0.23
C ALA A 42 -2.48 -10.12 0.23
N SER A 43 -1.68 -10.53 -0.76
CA SER A 43 -0.32 -10.02 -0.99
C SER A 43 -0.31 -8.52 -1.26
N ASP A 44 -1.23 -8.01 -2.08
CA ASP A 44 -1.37 -6.56 -2.29
C ASP A 44 -1.87 -5.82 -1.05
N LEU A 45 -2.81 -6.41 -0.29
CA LEU A 45 -3.26 -5.85 0.98
C LEU A 45 -2.09 -5.65 1.95
N ARG A 46 -1.21 -6.66 2.05
CA ARG A 46 0.01 -6.59 2.87
C ARG A 46 0.98 -5.54 2.35
N LEU A 47 1.13 -5.38 1.04
CA LEU A 47 1.93 -4.28 0.49
C LEU A 47 1.40 -2.90 0.93
N VAL A 48 0.09 -2.69 0.98
CA VAL A 48 -0.49 -1.41 1.43
C VAL A 48 -0.04 -1.07 2.86
N THR A 49 -0.13 -2.03 3.79
CA THR A 49 0.22 -1.79 5.20
C THR A 49 1.73 -1.82 5.43
N THR A 50 2.46 -2.76 4.83
CA THR A 50 3.92 -2.86 4.95
C THR A 50 4.62 -1.62 4.38
N ASN A 51 4.22 -1.12 3.21
CA ASN A 51 4.81 0.10 2.64
C ASN A 51 4.56 1.32 3.53
N ALA A 52 3.37 1.43 4.12
CA ALA A 52 3.07 2.50 5.06
C ALA A 52 3.94 2.43 6.32
N LYS A 53 4.15 1.24 6.89
CA LYS A 53 5.03 1.04 8.06
C LYS A 53 6.52 1.24 7.74
N ILE A 54 6.97 0.94 6.53
CA ILE A 54 8.35 1.17 6.07
C ILE A 54 8.63 2.67 5.93
N PHE A 55 7.73 3.42 5.28
CA PHE A 55 7.98 4.82 4.99
C PHE A 55 7.70 5.74 6.19
N ASN A 56 6.68 5.41 7.00
CA ASN A 56 6.25 6.26 8.11
C ASN A 56 6.74 5.68 9.43
N PRO A 57 7.44 6.46 10.29
CA PRO A 57 7.89 5.99 11.60
C PRO A 57 6.74 5.55 12.53
N PRO A 58 7.00 4.65 13.49
CA PRO A 58 6.04 4.30 14.54
C PRO A 58 5.48 5.53 15.26
N GLY A 59 4.19 5.49 15.62
CA GLY A 59 3.48 6.59 16.29
C GLY A 59 2.94 7.68 15.36
N THR A 60 3.28 7.65 14.07
CA THR A 60 2.58 8.46 13.07
C THR A 60 1.20 7.87 12.77
N ILE A 61 0.25 8.71 12.34
CA ILE A 61 -1.11 8.26 12.03
C ILE A 61 -1.08 7.14 10.97
N TYR A 62 -0.22 7.26 9.97
CA TYR A 62 -0.16 6.30 8.87
C TYR A 62 0.39 4.94 9.32
N HIS A 63 1.36 4.93 10.23
CA HIS A 63 1.91 3.70 10.80
C HIS A 63 0.86 3.02 11.69
N THR A 64 0.24 3.77 12.61
CA THR A 64 -0.79 3.24 13.51
C THR A 64 -2.02 2.74 12.76
N GLU A 65 -2.50 3.45 11.74
CA GLU A 65 -3.61 2.96 10.92
C GLU A 65 -3.23 1.71 10.12
N ALA A 66 -1.99 1.60 9.64
CA ALA A 66 -1.51 0.38 8.98
C ALA A 66 -1.46 -0.83 9.91
N GLU A 67 -1.12 -0.64 11.19
CA GLU A 67 -1.20 -1.69 12.22
C GLU A 67 -2.63 -2.11 12.56
N ARG A 68 -3.62 -1.22 12.40
CA ARG A 68 -5.04 -1.53 12.67
C ARG A 68 -5.72 -2.31 11.54
N ILE A 69 -5.21 -2.20 10.32
CA ILE A 69 -5.75 -2.86 9.12
C ILE A 69 -5.30 -4.33 9.04
N GLU A 70 -4.13 -4.64 9.59
CA GLU A 70 -3.56 -6.00 9.70
C GLU A 70 -4.02 -6.69 10.98
#